data_AF-A0A2V8RKG1-F1
#
_entry.id   AF-A0A2V8RKG1-F1
#
_cell.length_a   1.000
_cell.length_b   1.000
_cell.length_c   1.000
_cell.angle_alpha   90.00
_cell.angle_beta   90.00
_cell.angle_gamma   90.00
#
_symmetry.space_group_name_H-M   'P 1'
#
loop_
_entity.id
_entity.type
_entity.pdbx_description
1 polymer ?
#
loop_
_entity_poly.entity_id
_entity_poly.type
_entity_poly.pdbx_seq_one_letter_code
_entity_poly.pdbx_strand_id
1 'polypeptide(L)'
;QAVVIGRYKNDNDLRSVTAQIRGRSRNESRTFTYSDLSFPERSEDNDFLPRLWASRRVGWLIEEIRNNGETKEIRDEITELGTRYGIVTPYTSYLATDGTFQAASRDARGFANLAPRAEAMMREKSGAGAVQMSVQQNAMKANKSLALDSKDDAEEQVIVKNTATNQFVGNKNFFRQGNNWVDADFKSEARLPETNLKFASDEYFALATREKGIAQYLALGEEVTFVWKNRVYRITK
;
A
#
# COMPACT_ATOMS: atom_id res chain seq x y z
N GLN A 1 -19.20 -13.06 10.72
CA GLN A 1 -19.20 -11.80 9.95
C GLN A 1 -18.41 -12.01 8.67
N ALA A 2 -18.88 -11.53 7.51
CA ALA A 2 -18.13 -11.55 6.26
C ALA A 2 -17.86 -10.10 5.83
N VAL A 3 -16.62 -9.79 5.44
CA VAL A 3 -16.20 -8.45 5.01
C VAL A 3 -15.55 -8.57 3.64
N VAL A 4 -16.16 -7.95 2.62
CA VAL A 4 -15.63 -7.88 1.25
C VAL A 4 -15.06 -6.49 1.04
N ILE A 5 -13.83 -6.44 0.51
CA ILE A 5 -13.14 -5.21 0.17
C ILE A 5 -12.60 -5.39 -1.25
N GLY A 6 -12.81 -4.40 -2.11
CA GLY A 6 -12.36 -4.44 -3.49
C GLY A 6 -12.08 -3.05 -4.02
N ARG A 7 -11.47 -3.02 -5.20
CA ARG A 7 -11.25 -1.80 -5.97
C ARG A 7 -12.20 -1.79 -7.16
N TYR A 8 -12.82 -0.64 -7.41
CA TYR A 8 -13.57 -0.39 -8.64
C TYR A 8 -12.77 0.53 -9.56
N LYS A 9 -13.17 0.56 -10.84
CA LYS A 9 -12.63 1.47 -11.85
C LYS A 9 -13.80 2.17 -12.53
N ASN A 10 -13.68 3.47 -12.66
CA ASN A 10 -14.65 4.36 -13.28
C ASN A 10 -13.89 5.58 -13.82
N ASP A 11 -14.32 6.09 -14.97
CA ASP A 11 -13.69 7.26 -15.59
C ASP A 11 -14.27 8.58 -15.04
N ASN A 12 -15.39 8.51 -14.31
CA ASN A 12 -16.08 9.64 -13.67
C ASN A 12 -16.83 9.16 -12.42
N ASP A 13 -17.21 10.07 -11.53
CA ASP A 13 -18.03 9.77 -10.35
C ASP A 13 -19.30 8.97 -10.70
N LEU A 14 -19.48 7.84 -10.03
CA LEU A 14 -20.69 7.03 -10.16
C LEU A 14 -21.62 7.32 -8.98
N ARG A 15 -22.87 7.66 -9.29
CA ARG A 15 -23.93 7.90 -8.30
C ARG A 15 -25.07 6.91 -8.51
N SER A 16 -25.88 6.72 -7.47
CA SER A 16 -27.04 5.82 -7.50
C SER A 16 -26.68 4.37 -7.88
N VAL A 17 -25.50 3.93 -7.49
CA VAL A 17 -25.03 2.56 -7.73
C VAL A 17 -25.82 1.60 -6.84
N THR A 18 -26.26 0.48 -7.43
CA THR A 18 -26.91 -0.61 -6.69
C THR A 18 -25.95 -1.78 -6.56
N ALA A 19 -25.66 -2.19 -5.33
CA ALA A 19 -24.91 -3.41 -5.03
C ALA A 19 -25.85 -4.49 -4.50
N GLN A 20 -25.66 -5.74 -4.94
CA GLN A 20 -26.44 -6.88 -4.47
C GLN A 20 -25.51 -7.98 -3.93
N ILE A 21 -25.83 -8.47 -2.74
CA ILE A 21 -25.19 -9.64 -2.14
C ILE A 21 -26.21 -10.78 -2.16
N ARG A 22 -25.90 -11.85 -2.90
CA ARG A 22 -26.74 -13.04 -2.98
C ARG A 22 -26.03 -14.22 -2.33
N GLY A 23 -26.78 -15.04 -1.61
CA GLY A 23 -26.25 -16.23 -0.97
C GLY A 23 -27.35 -17.24 -0.64
N ARG A 24 -26.96 -18.42 -0.17
CA ARG A 24 -27.89 -19.48 0.25
C ARG A 24 -27.73 -19.72 1.74
N SER A 25 -28.83 -19.77 2.48
CA SER A 25 -28.87 -20.11 3.91
C SER A 25 -29.93 -21.18 4.13
N ARG A 26 -29.56 -22.33 4.72
CA ARG A 26 -30.48 -23.45 5.00
C ARG A 26 -31.42 -23.78 3.83
N ASN A 27 -30.87 -23.92 2.61
CA ASN A 27 -31.59 -24.17 1.35
C ASN A 27 -32.45 -23.02 0.77
N GLU A 28 -32.50 -21.86 1.41
CA GLU A 28 -33.17 -20.66 0.88
C GLU A 28 -32.17 -19.70 0.26
N SER A 29 -32.49 -19.16 -0.91
CA SER A 29 -31.74 -18.06 -1.51
C SER A 29 -32.13 -16.75 -0.83
N ARG A 30 -31.14 -15.98 -0.40
CA ARG A 30 -31.31 -14.62 0.15
C ARG A 30 -30.56 -13.62 -0.70
N THR A 31 -31.18 -12.45 -0.90
CA THR A 31 -30.58 -11.32 -1.60
C THR A 31 -30.68 -10.09 -0.71
N PHE A 32 -29.56 -9.40 -0.53
CA PHE A 32 -29.48 -8.09 0.11
C PHE A 32 -29.14 -7.06 -0.95
N THR A 33 -29.98 -6.05 -1.10
CA THR A 33 -29.81 -4.98 -2.08
C THR A 33 -29.50 -3.68 -1.35
N TYR A 34 -28.43 -3.02 -1.78
CA TYR A 34 -28.00 -1.72 -1.30
C TYR A 34 -28.07 -0.75 -2.48
N SER A 35 -29.00 0.21 -2.41
CA SER A 35 -29.22 1.22 -3.45
C SER A 35 -28.61 2.56 -3.04
N ASP A 36 -28.58 3.50 -3.98
CA ASP A 36 -28.13 4.87 -3.77
C ASP A 36 -26.69 5.02 -3.27
N LEU A 37 -25.83 4.08 -3.67
CA LEU A 37 -24.42 4.13 -3.32
C LEU A 37 -23.66 5.11 -4.22
N SER A 38 -22.67 5.78 -3.62
CA SER A 38 -21.75 6.68 -4.31
C SER A 38 -20.38 6.04 -4.44
N PHE A 39 -19.85 6.02 -5.65
CA PHE A 39 -18.55 5.47 -6.02
C PHE A 39 -17.79 6.58 -6.76
N PRO A 40 -17.26 7.58 -6.04
CA PRO A 40 -16.55 8.69 -6.66
C PRO A 40 -15.27 8.20 -7.33
N GLU A 41 -14.73 8.90 -8.32
CA GLU A 41 -13.40 8.59 -8.87
C GLU A 41 -12.33 8.64 -7.76
N ARG A 42 -12.52 9.53 -6.78
CA ARG A 42 -11.65 9.67 -5.62
C ARG A 42 -12.42 10.06 -4.36
N SER A 43 -12.11 9.42 -3.25
CA SER A 43 -12.57 9.82 -1.90
C SER A 43 -11.38 9.85 -0.95
N GLU A 44 -11.39 10.82 -0.03
CA GLU A 44 -10.41 10.98 1.05
C GLU A 44 -10.96 10.51 2.39
N ASP A 45 -12.25 10.14 2.47
CA ASP A 45 -12.94 9.86 3.74
C ASP A 45 -12.48 8.54 4.38
N ASN A 46 -11.99 7.61 3.56
CA ASN A 46 -11.62 6.26 3.98
C ASN A 46 -10.25 5.87 3.41
N ASP A 47 -9.24 6.71 3.66
CA ASP A 47 -7.86 6.53 3.20
C ASP A 47 -7.15 5.27 3.74
N PHE A 48 -7.70 4.66 4.79
CA PHE A 48 -7.28 3.36 5.32
C PHE A 48 -7.70 2.16 4.44
N LEU A 49 -8.78 2.27 3.66
CA LEU A 49 -9.31 1.17 2.85
C LEU A 49 -8.33 0.66 1.78
N PRO A 50 -7.63 1.52 1.01
CA PRO A 50 -6.64 1.07 0.04
C PRO A 50 -5.56 0.16 0.63
N ARG A 51 -5.01 0.52 1.80
CA ARG A 51 -3.98 -0.29 2.47
C ARG A 51 -4.54 -1.62 2.98
N LEU A 52 -5.77 -1.59 3.51
CA LEU A 52 -6.51 -2.76 3.98
C LEU A 52 -6.81 -3.76 2.84
N TRP A 53 -7.18 -3.24 1.67
CA TRP A 53 -7.35 -4.03 0.45
C TRP A 53 -6.01 -4.62 -0.02
N ALA A 54 -4.97 -3.79 -0.13
CA ALA A 54 -3.68 -4.19 -0.64
C ALA A 54 -3.04 -5.28 0.22
N SER A 55 -3.14 -5.19 1.55
CA SER A 55 -2.63 -6.22 2.46
C SER A 55 -3.31 -7.57 2.21
N ARG A 56 -4.65 -7.61 2.13
CA ARG A 56 -5.37 -8.85 1.78
C ARG A 56 -4.98 -9.40 0.43
N ARG A 57 -4.86 -8.53 -0.58
CA ARG A 57 -4.48 -8.92 -1.94
C ARG A 57 -3.09 -9.55 -1.94
N VAL A 58 -2.11 -8.95 -1.26
CA VAL A 58 -0.76 -9.51 -1.11
C VAL A 58 -0.81 -10.87 -0.40
N GLY A 59 -1.54 -11.00 0.71
CA GLY A 59 -1.68 -12.28 1.41
C GLY A 59 -2.26 -13.40 0.53
N TRP A 60 -3.23 -13.06 -0.33
CA TRP A 60 -3.76 -13.99 -1.34
C TRP A 60 -2.72 -14.32 -2.43
N LEU A 61 -2.00 -13.33 -2.96
CA LEU A 61 -0.96 -13.55 -3.98
C LEU A 61 0.19 -14.44 -3.47
N ILE A 62 0.60 -14.26 -2.21
CA ILE A 62 1.61 -15.12 -1.55
C ILE A 62 1.10 -16.57 -1.47
N GLU A 63 -0.16 -16.77 -1.12
CA GLU A 63 -0.79 -18.10 -1.11
C GLU A 63 -0.79 -18.75 -2.50
N GLU A 64 -1.13 -17.97 -3.53
CA GLU A 64 -1.10 -18.42 -4.92
C GLU A 64 0.31 -18.88 -5.33
N ILE A 65 1.36 -18.13 -4.98
CA ILE A 65 2.75 -18.56 -5.26
C ILE A 65 3.05 -19.89 -4.58
N ARG A 66 2.64 -20.08 -3.32
CA ARG A 66 2.93 -21.31 -2.56
C ARG A 66 2.19 -22.54 -3.10
N ASN A 67 1.00 -22.34 -3.65
CA ASN A 67 0.15 -23.40 -4.18
C ASN A 67 0.44 -23.73 -5.65
N ASN A 68 0.64 -22.69 -6.46
CA ASN A 68 0.63 -22.77 -7.92
C ASN A 68 1.98 -22.39 -8.56
N GLY A 69 2.93 -21.90 -7.77
CA GLY A 69 4.24 -21.45 -8.24
C GLY A 69 4.28 -19.94 -8.54
N GLU A 70 5.49 -19.40 -8.60
CA GLU A 70 5.73 -17.98 -8.89
C GLU A 70 5.60 -17.70 -10.40
N THR A 71 4.90 -16.62 -10.75
CA THR A 71 4.99 -15.99 -12.07
C THR A 71 5.47 -14.55 -11.94
N LYS A 72 5.99 -13.99 -13.04
CA LYS A 72 6.45 -12.60 -13.08
C LYS A 72 5.31 -11.63 -12.73
N GLU A 73 4.11 -11.90 -13.22
CA GLU A 73 2.93 -11.05 -13.01
C GLU A 73 2.54 -10.99 -11.52
N ILE A 74 2.49 -12.14 -10.85
CA ILE A 74 2.13 -12.21 -9.43
C ILE A 74 3.22 -11.55 -8.57
N ARG A 75 4.49 -11.83 -8.86
CA ARG A 75 5.63 -11.20 -8.17
C ARG A 75 5.63 -9.69 -8.33
N ASP A 76 5.42 -9.20 -9.55
CA ASP A 76 5.42 -7.77 -9.84
C ASP A 76 4.24 -7.09 -9.14
N GLU A 77 3.06 -7.73 -9.09
CA GLU A 77 1.90 -7.21 -8.34
C GLU A 77 2.18 -7.14 -6.83
N ILE A 78 2.79 -8.17 -6.23
CA ILE A 78 3.20 -8.15 -4.81
C ILE A 78 4.18 -7.00 -4.57
N THR A 79 5.17 -6.85 -5.45
CA THR A 79 6.21 -5.82 -5.35
C THR A 79 5.60 -4.42 -5.45
N GLU A 80 4.71 -4.20 -6.42
CA GLU A 80 4.00 -2.93 -6.59
C GLU A 80 3.16 -2.60 -5.37
N LEU A 81 2.31 -3.52 -4.92
CA LEU A 81 1.43 -3.32 -3.78
C LEU A 81 2.22 -3.09 -2.48
N GLY A 82 3.24 -3.90 -2.22
CA GLY A 82 4.04 -3.77 -1.01
C GLY A 82 4.88 -2.50 -0.97
N THR A 83 5.37 -2.05 -2.13
CA THR A 83 6.08 -0.79 -2.25
C THR A 83 5.14 0.41 -2.08
N ARG A 84 3.99 0.40 -2.77
CA ARG A 84 3.01 1.49 -2.76
C ARG A 84 2.35 1.69 -1.41
N TYR A 85 1.98 0.59 -0.75
CA TYR A 85 1.20 0.61 0.48
C TYR A 85 2.01 0.32 1.74
N GLY A 86 3.34 0.23 1.63
CA GLY A 86 4.22 -0.04 2.78
C GLY A 86 3.88 -1.37 3.46
N ILE A 87 3.71 -2.43 2.67
CA ILE A 87 3.43 -3.79 3.14
C ILE A 87 4.74 -4.56 3.06
N VAL A 88 5.09 -5.22 4.16
CA VAL A 88 6.27 -6.07 4.28
C VAL A 88 6.01 -7.35 3.50
N THR A 89 6.87 -7.62 2.52
CA THR A 89 6.81 -8.85 1.72
C THR A 89 8.23 -9.36 1.43
N PRO A 90 8.40 -10.66 1.10
CA PRO A 90 9.67 -11.19 0.62
C PRO A 90 10.27 -10.44 -0.58
N TYR A 91 9.42 -9.78 -1.38
CA TYR A 91 9.79 -9.12 -2.65
C TYR A 91 10.05 -7.62 -2.51
N THR A 92 9.83 -7.05 -1.34
CA THR A 92 10.02 -5.63 -1.08
C THR A 92 11.29 -5.41 -0.26
N SER A 93 12.07 -4.40 -0.64
CA SER A 93 13.30 -3.98 0.01
C SER A 93 13.03 -3.35 1.39
N TYR A 94 12.58 -4.14 2.35
CA TYR A 94 12.48 -3.74 3.74
C TYR A 94 13.42 -4.60 4.56
N LEU A 95 14.55 -4.03 4.97
CA LEU A 95 15.52 -4.74 5.80
C LEU A 95 14.98 -4.80 7.22
N ALA A 96 14.81 -6.00 7.76
CA ALA A 96 14.57 -6.20 9.18
C ALA A 96 15.89 -5.96 9.92
N THR A 97 16.07 -4.77 10.49
CA THR A 97 17.07 -4.51 11.53
C THR A 97 16.33 -4.43 12.85
N ASP A 98 16.67 -5.31 13.78
CA ASP A 98 16.32 -5.18 15.19
C ASP A 98 14.79 -5.17 15.46
N GLY A 99 14.01 -5.83 14.59
CA GLY A 99 12.54 -5.83 14.65
C GLY A 99 11.87 -4.62 13.97
N THR A 100 12.63 -3.84 13.20
CA THR A 100 12.13 -2.73 12.38
C THR A 100 12.43 -2.97 10.90
N PHE A 101 11.42 -2.73 10.06
CA PHE A 101 11.56 -2.74 8.62
C PHE A 101 12.04 -1.37 8.15
N GLN A 102 13.31 -1.26 7.75
CA GLN A 102 13.86 -0.05 7.14
C GLN A 102 13.74 -0.14 5.62
N ALA A 103 13.35 0.95 4.98
CA ALA A 103 13.42 1.04 3.52
C ALA A 103 14.87 0.83 3.06
N ALA A 104 15.13 -0.24 2.32
CA ALA A 104 16.39 -0.39 1.60
C ALA A 104 16.42 0.58 0.41
N SER A 105 17.62 0.82 -0.11
CA SER A 105 17.82 1.60 -1.32
C SER A 105 16.89 1.09 -2.42
N ARG A 106 16.11 2.00 -3.02
CA ARG A 106 15.26 1.71 -4.18
C ARG A 106 16.07 1.55 -5.48
N ASP A 107 17.40 1.53 -5.40
CA ASP A 107 18.22 1.29 -6.56
C ASP A 107 18.04 -0.15 -7.09
N ALA A 108 18.29 -0.31 -8.40
CA ALA A 108 18.14 -1.57 -9.09
C ALA A 108 19.00 -2.70 -8.50
N ARG A 109 20.09 -2.39 -7.80
CA ARG A 109 21.00 -3.39 -7.21
C ARG A 109 20.42 -3.98 -5.93
N GLY A 110 19.76 -3.16 -5.10
CA GLY A 110 19.03 -3.60 -3.93
C GLY A 110 17.92 -4.59 -4.28
N PHE A 111 17.12 -4.26 -5.30
CA PHE A 111 16.06 -5.15 -5.79
C PHE A 111 16.57 -6.43 -6.46
N ALA A 112 17.68 -6.37 -7.23
CA ALA A 112 18.23 -7.54 -7.91
C ALA A 112 18.64 -8.66 -6.93
N ASN A 113 19.09 -8.31 -5.72
CA ASN A 113 19.49 -9.29 -4.71
C ASN A 113 18.33 -9.87 -3.90
N LEU A 114 17.12 -9.30 -4.02
CA LEU A 114 15.94 -9.77 -3.27
C LEU A 114 15.25 -10.93 -3.94
N ALA A 115 15.15 -10.93 -5.27
CA ALA A 115 14.41 -11.96 -6.01
C ALA A 115 14.87 -13.38 -5.66
N PRO A 116 16.18 -13.72 -5.71
CA PRO A 116 16.63 -15.08 -5.38
C PRO A 116 16.34 -15.49 -3.93
N ARG A 117 16.42 -14.53 -2.99
CA ARG A 117 16.10 -14.78 -1.57
C ARG A 117 14.61 -14.97 -1.36
N ALA A 118 13.79 -14.15 -2.02
CA ALA A 118 12.34 -14.27 -2.00
C ALA A 118 11.89 -15.61 -2.56
N GLU A 119 12.42 -16.00 -3.73
CA GLU A 119 12.16 -17.30 -4.35
C GLU A 119 12.53 -18.46 -3.42
N ALA A 120 13.69 -18.39 -2.75
CA ALA A 120 14.11 -19.40 -1.78
C ALA A 120 13.14 -19.50 -0.59
N MET A 121 12.76 -18.37 0.01
CA MET A 121 11.77 -18.33 1.10
C MET A 121 10.41 -18.88 0.68
N MET A 122 9.95 -18.55 -0.54
CA MET A 122 8.65 -18.99 -1.04
C MET A 122 8.60 -20.47 -1.40
N ARG A 123 9.75 -21.08 -1.72
CA ARG A 123 9.88 -22.52 -1.96
C ARG A 123 9.96 -23.35 -0.68
N GLU A 124 10.28 -22.74 0.46
CA GLU A 124 10.34 -23.43 1.74
C GLU A 124 8.94 -23.85 2.20
N LYS A 125 8.73 -25.16 2.40
CA LYS A 125 7.41 -25.72 2.79
C LYS A 125 7.35 -26.18 4.25
N SER A 126 8.49 -26.24 4.94
CA SER A 126 8.61 -26.75 6.30
C SER A 126 9.78 -26.08 7.00
N GLY A 127 9.72 -25.98 8.33
CA GLY A 127 10.73 -25.28 9.13
C GLY A 127 10.17 -23.99 9.73
N ALA A 128 10.98 -23.32 10.57
CA ALA A 128 10.56 -22.10 11.24
C ALA A 128 10.19 -20.99 10.25
N GLY A 129 10.95 -20.83 9.15
CA GLY A 129 10.67 -19.85 8.11
C GLY A 129 9.32 -20.10 7.44
N ALA A 130 9.03 -21.34 7.05
CA ALA A 130 7.75 -21.69 6.44
C ALA A 130 6.53 -21.46 7.37
N VAL A 131 6.71 -21.69 8.68
CA VAL A 131 5.69 -21.40 9.70
C VAL A 131 5.46 -19.91 9.83
N GLN A 132 6.53 -19.13 10.00
CA GLN A 132 6.47 -17.67 10.10
C GLN A 132 5.78 -17.05 8.87
N MET A 133 6.15 -17.50 7.67
CA MET A 133 5.51 -17.06 6.43
C MET A 133 4.01 -17.38 6.39
N SER A 134 3.61 -18.55 6.89
CA SER A 134 2.19 -18.92 6.96
C SER A 134 1.42 -18.05 7.96
N VAL A 135 2.02 -17.73 9.11
CA VAL A 135 1.46 -16.80 10.10
C VAL A 135 1.29 -15.41 9.48
N GLN A 136 2.35 -14.86 8.87
CA GLN A 136 2.33 -13.53 8.26
C GLN A 136 1.29 -13.46 7.13
N GLN A 137 1.29 -14.43 6.20
CA GLN A 137 0.32 -14.52 5.10
C GLN A 137 -1.13 -14.52 5.62
N ASN A 138 -1.42 -15.33 6.66
CA ASN A 138 -2.75 -15.37 7.27
C ASN A 138 -3.10 -14.05 7.96
N ALA A 139 -2.14 -13.40 8.62
CA ALA A 139 -2.33 -12.07 9.21
C ALA A 139 -2.69 -11.02 8.14
N MET A 140 -2.07 -11.07 6.96
CA MET A 140 -2.42 -10.19 5.83
C MET A 140 -3.85 -10.44 5.33
N LYS A 141 -4.23 -11.71 5.11
CA LYS A 141 -5.59 -12.08 4.66
C LYS A 141 -6.67 -11.66 5.66
N ALA A 142 -6.35 -11.75 6.96
CA ALA A 142 -7.24 -11.34 8.04
C ALA A 142 -7.21 -9.82 8.33
N ASN A 143 -6.16 -9.10 7.87
CA ASN A 143 -5.80 -7.76 8.36
C ASN A 143 -5.61 -7.68 9.88
N LYS A 144 -5.15 -8.76 10.52
CA LYS A 144 -5.05 -8.87 11.99
C LYS A 144 -4.08 -7.83 12.58
N SER A 145 -2.96 -7.58 11.90
CA SER A 145 -1.90 -6.65 12.32
C SER A 145 -2.22 -5.16 12.09
N LEU A 146 -3.30 -4.85 11.37
CA LEU A 146 -3.83 -3.47 11.26
C LEU A 146 -4.70 -3.07 12.47
N ALA A 147 -5.12 -4.05 13.28
CA ALA A 147 -6.05 -3.87 14.39
C ALA A 147 -5.39 -3.77 15.77
N LEU A 148 -4.06 -3.90 15.88
CA LEU A 148 -3.37 -3.98 17.15
C LEU A 148 -2.06 -3.19 17.13
N ASP A 149 -1.91 -2.29 18.10
CA ASP A 149 -0.65 -1.68 18.54
C ASP A 149 0.23 -2.75 19.24
N SER A 150 0.36 -3.94 18.62
CA SER A 150 1.12 -5.06 19.14
C SER A 150 2.59 -4.74 18.97
N LYS A 151 3.16 -4.13 20.00
CA LYS A 151 4.57 -3.81 20.12
C LYS A 151 5.47 -5.04 20.22
N ASP A 152 4.91 -6.23 20.42
CA ASP A 152 5.67 -7.34 21.00
C ASP A 152 6.07 -8.47 20.03
N ASP A 153 5.45 -8.60 18.84
CA ASP A 153 5.80 -9.68 17.89
C ASP A 153 6.24 -9.13 16.54
N ALA A 154 7.56 -8.98 16.35
CA ALA A 154 8.16 -8.65 15.05
C ALA A 154 7.76 -9.65 13.94
N GLU A 155 7.35 -10.86 14.33
CA GLU A 155 6.93 -11.95 13.44
C GLU A 155 5.55 -11.72 12.77
N GLU A 156 4.66 -10.92 13.38
CA GLU A 156 3.33 -10.60 12.82
C GLU A 156 3.27 -9.25 12.09
N GLN A 157 4.40 -8.56 11.97
CA GLN A 157 4.45 -7.26 11.33
C GLN A 157 4.25 -7.38 9.81
N VAL A 158 3.04 -7.06 9.35
CA VAL A 158 2.65 -7.02 7.93
C VAL A 158 2.98 -5.67 7.29
N ILE A 159 3.12 -4.63 8.11
CA ILE A 159 3.20 -3.25 7.68
C ILE A 159 4.48 -2.61 8.16
N VAL A 160 5.10 -1.84 7.27
CA VAL A 160 6.26 -1.00 7.62
C VAL A 160 5.80 0.09 8.58
N LYS A 161 6.50 0.17 9.72
CA LYS A 161 6.35 1.26 10.69
C LYS A 161 7.02 2.52 10.13
N ASN A 162 6.52 3.69 10.51
CA ASN A 162 7.17 4.95 10.15
C ASN A 162 8.55 5.05 10.81
N THR A 163 9.56 5.44 10.03
CA THR A 163 10.97 5.57 10.43
C THR A 163 11.57 6.86 9.87
N ALA A 164 12.85 7.12 10.15
CA ALA A 164 13.57 8.26 9.57
C ALA A 164 13.67 8.20 8.03
N THR A 165 13.56 7.01 7.42
CA THR A 165 13.72 6.78 5.97
C THR A 165 12.43 6.37 5.27
N ASN A 166 11.35 6.09 6.01
CA ASN A 166 10.05 5.70 5.46
C ASN A 166 8.89 6.33 6.25
N GLN A 167 7.89 6.88 5.58
CA GLN A 167 6.70 7.46 6.22
C GLN A 167 5.46 7.07 5.44
N PHE A 168 4.54 6.34 6.06
CA PHE A 168 3.20 6.15 5.54
C PHE A 168 2.29 7.26 6.09
N VAL A 169 1.75 8.09 5.20
CA VAL A 169 0.89 9.23 5.54
C VAL A 169 -0.34 9.19 4.63
N GLY A 170 -1.53 9.33 5.21
CA GLY A 170 -2.80 9.15 4.50
C GLY A 170 -2.86 7.80 3.79
N ASN A 171 -2.88 7.82 2.46
CA ASN A 171 -2.86 6.63 1.62
C ASN A 171 -1.57 6.42 0.82
N LYS A 172 -0.47 7.09 1.21
CA LYS A 172 0.79 7.09 0.47
C LYS A 172 1.96 6.65 1.33
N ASN A 173 2.87 5.91 0.71
CA ASN A 173 4.14 5.52 1.29
C ASN A 173 5.26 6.43 0.75
N PHE A 174 6.00 7.09 1.63
CA PHE A 174 7.10 8.00 1.27
C PHE A 174 8.44 7.42 1.68
N PHE A 175 9.45 7.67 0.85
CA PHE A 175 10.82 7.23 1.04
C PHE A 175 11.74 8.43 1.08
N ARG A 176 12.66 8.45 2.03
CA ARG A 176 13.63 9.54 2.14
C ARG A 176 14.78 9.35 1.15
N GLN A 177 15.00 10.35 0.30
CA GLN A 177 16.10 10.42 -0.65
C GLN A 177 16.89 11.72 -0.40
N GLY A 178 17.97 11.62 0.37
CA GLY A 178 18.65 12.79 0.91
C GLY A 178 17.72 13.59 1.82
N ASN A 179 17.44 14.84 1.45
CA ASN A 179 16.48 15.70 2.17
C ASN A 179 15.03 15.57 1.65
N ASN A 180 14.84 14.96 0.48
CA ASN A 180 13.54 14.92 -0.18
C ASN A 180 12.73 13.69 0.24
N TRP A 181 11.46 13.89 0.60
CA TRP A 181 10.49 12.81 0.77
C TRP A 181 9.82 12.49 -0.57
N VAL A 182 10.01 11.27 -1.06
CA VAL A 182 9.52 10.85 -2.39
C VAL A 182 8.39 9.83 -2.24
N ASP A 183 7.23 10.17 -2.79
CA ASP A 183 6.06 9.30 -2.90
C ASP A 183 6.37 8.01 -3.67
N ALA A 184 5.87 6.88 -3.19
CA ALA A 184 6.00 5.60 -3.85
C ALA A 184 5.38 5.55 -5.25
N ASP A 185 4.34 6.35 -5.51
CA ASP A 185 3.68 6.44 -6.80
C ASP A 185 4.46 7.29 -7.82
N PHE A 186 5.49 8.03 -7.40
CA PHE A 186 6.30 8.84 -8.31
C PHE A 186 7.18 7.95 -9.20
N LYS A 187 6.95 8.06 -10.51
CA LYS A 187 7.76 7.44 -11.57
C LYS A 187 8.19 8.53 -12.54
N SER A 188 9.50 8.77 -12.65
CA SER A 188 10.05 9.83 -13.52
C SER A 188 9.74 9.56 -14.99
N GLU A 189 9.59 8.30 -15.37
CA GLU A 189 9.30 7.85 -16.74
C GLU A 189 7.86 8.15 -17.16
N ALA A 190 6.94 8.36 -16.21
CA ALA A 190 5.53 8.63 -16.50
C ALA A 190 5.29 10.02 -17.10
N ARG A 191 6.27 10.94 -17.02
CA ARG A 191 6.23 12.30 -17.62
C ARG A 191 4.91 13.05 -17.36
N LEU A 192 4.38 12.91 -16.14
CA LEU A 192 3.18 13.63 -15.72
C LEU A 192 3.44 15.14 -15.69
N PRO A 193 2.41 15.99 -15.86
CA PRO A 193 2.54 17.42 -15.62
C PRO A 193 3.13 17.68 -14.22
N GLU A 194 4.03 18.64 -14.12
CA GLU A 194 4.72 18.96 -12.86
C GLU A 194 4.35 20.37 -12.36
N THR A 195 4.35 20.56 -11.05
CA THR A 195 4.22 21.86 -10.39
C THR A 195 5.30 21.96 -9.32
N ASN A 196 6.18 22.94 -9.49
CA ASN A 196 7.25 23.24 -8.55
C ASN A 196 6.80 24.38 -7.64
N LEU A 197 6.90 24.18 -6.33
CA LEU A 197 6.53 25.17 -5.32
C LEU A 197 7.69 25.37 -4.36
N LYS A 198 7.89 26.62 -3.93
CA LYS A 198 8.85 26.93 -2.89
C LYS A 198 8.22 26.65 -1.52
N PHE A 199 8.99 26.04 -0.63
CA PHE A 199 8.56 25.77 0.74
C PHE A 199 8.16 27.08 1.43
N ALA A 200 7.04 27.04 2.16
CA ALA A 200 6.47 28.17 2.87
C ALA A 200 6.18 29.42 2.01
N SER A 201 6.00 29.28 0.69
CA SER A 201 5.49 30.36 -0.16
C SER A 201 3.97 30.53 -0.04
N ASP A 202 3.45 31.64 -0.55
CA ASP A 202 2.00 31.87 -0.58
C ASP A 202 1.27 30.78 -1.39
N GLU A 203 1.85 30.32 -2.51
CA GLU A 203 1.31 29.24 -3.33
C GLU A 203 1.33 27.89 -2.62
N TYR A 204 2.33 27.64 -1.77
CA TYR A 204 2.39 26.44 -0.92
C TYR A 204 1.21 26.41 0.06
N PHE A 205 0.95 27.51 0.77
CA PHE A 205 -0.17 27.59 1.71
C PHE A 205 -1.53 27.61 1.01
N ALA A 206 -1.61 28.25 -0.16
CA ALA A 206 -2.81 28.22 -1.01
C ALA A 206 -3.13 26.78 -1.46
N LEU A 207 -2.12 25.98 -1.83
CA LEU A 207 -2.29 24.57 -2.16
C LEU A 207 -2.81 23.76 -0.97
N ALA A 208 -2.18 23.91 0.20
CA ALA A 208 -2.57 23.20 1.43
C ALA A 208 -4.02 23.50 1.84
N THR A 209 -4.48 24.73 1.62
CA THR A 209 -5.85 25.17 1.94
C THR A 209 -6.88 24.64 0.95
N ARG A 210 -6.55 24.64 -0.35
CA ARG A 210 -7.47 24.22 -1.41
C ARG A 210 -7.68 22.71 -1.45
N GLU A 211 -6.65 21.93 -1.14
CA GLU A 211 -6.63 20.47 -1.28
C GLU A 211 -6.29 19.83 0.07
N LYS A 212 -7.30 19.58 0.91
CA LYS A 212 -7.11 19.12 2.29
C LYS A 212 -6.24 17.86 2.39
N GLY A 213 -6.41 16.89 1.50
CA GLY A 213 -5.59 15.67 1.47
C GLY A 213 -4.12 15.87 1.13
N ILE A 214 -3.70 17.04 0.62
CA ILE A 214 -2.30 17.36 0.32
C ILE A 214 -1.55 17.88 1.54
N ALA A 215 -2.22 18.59 2.46
CA ALA A 215 -1.58 19.27 3.59
C ALA A 215 -0.72 18.32 4.44
N GLN A 216 -1.20 17.09 4.66
CA GLN A 216 -0.46 16.05 5.38
C GLN A 216 0.85 15.61 4.69
N TYR A 217 0.92 15.66 3.35
CA TYR A 217 2.15 15.34 2.61
C TYR A 217 3.13 16.51 2.66
N LEU A 218 2.61 17.73 2.57
CA LEU A 218 3.42 18.95 2.69
C LEU A 218 4.06 19.09 4.08
N ALA A 219 3.46 18.49 5.11
CA ALA A 219 3.98 18.48 6.48
C ALA A 219 5.17 17.51 6.68
N LEU A 220 5.51 16.67 5.70
CA LEU A 220 6.62 15.71 5.81
C LEU A 220 8.00 16.37 5.90
N GLY A 221 8.16 17.56 5.31
CA GLY A 221 9.41 18.31 5.35
C GLY A 221 9.45 19.48 4.36
N GLU A 222 10.61 20.11 4.27
CA GLU A 222 10.84 21.26 3.39
C GLU A 222 11.00 20.86 1.91
N GLU A 223 11.30 19.59 1.65
CA GLU A 223 11.46 19.02 0.31
C GLU A 223 10.60 17.76 0.20
N VAL A 224 9.60 17.79 -0.68
CA VAL A 224 8.64 16.68 -0.87
C VAL A 224 8.27 16.57 -2.34
N THR A 225 8.38 15.36 -2.91
CA THR A 225 7.88 15.00 -4.24
C THR A 225 6.72 14.03 -4.12
N PHE A 226 5.53 14.39 -4.62
CA PHE A 226 4.36 13.51 -4.56
C PHE A 226 3.46 13.61 -5.79
N VAL A 227 2.70 12.55 -6.05
CA VAL A 227 1.72 12.50 -7.14
C VAL A 227 0.32 12.76 -6.59
N TRP A 228 -0.36 13.77 -7.14
CA TRP A 228 -1.74 14.10 -6.79
C TRP A 228 -2.54 14.48 -8.03
N LYS A 229 -3.70 13.84 -8.24
CA LYS A 229 -4.59 14.10 -9.39
C LYS A 229 -3.83 14.08 -10.73
N ASN A 230 -3.04 13.03 -10.94
CA ASN A 230 -2.22 12.81 -12.14
C ASN A 230 -1.20 13.93 -12.45
N ARG A 231 -0.75 14.63 -11.41
CA ARG A 231 0.27 15.68 -11.46
C ARG A 231 1.32 15.45 -10.40
N VAL A 232 2.58 15.72 -10.73
CA VAL A 232 3.69 15.69 -9.78
C VAL A 232 3.80 17.07 -9.14
N TYR A 233 3.85 17.10 -7.81
CA TYR A 233 4.19 18.28 -7.04
C TYR A 233 5.59 18.10 -6.48
N ARG A 234 6.46 19.09 -6.69
CA ARG A 234 7.81 19.14 -6.12
C ARG A 234 7.92 20.37 -5.25
N ILE A 235 8.10 20.15 -3.95
CA ILE A 235 8.38 21.20 -2.98
C ILE A 235 9.89 21.28 -2.82
N THR A 236 10.44 22.47 -2.96
CA THR A 236 11.87 22.76 -2.78
C THR A 236 12.06 23.94 -1.85
N LYS A 237 13.21 24.04 -1.19
CA LYS A 237 13.58 25.22 -0.38
C LYS A 237 13.64 26.51 -1.20
#